data_AF-A0A7I6MY49-F1
#
_entry.id   AF-A0A7I6MY49-F1
#
_cell.length_a   1.000
_cell.length_b   1.000
_cell.length_c   1.000
_cell.angle_alpha   90.00
_cell.angle_beta   90.00
_cell.angle_gamma   90.00
#
_symmetry.space_group_name_H-M   'P 1'
#
loop_
_entity.id
_entity.type
_entity.pdbx_description
1 polymer ?
#
loop_
_entity_poly.entity_id
_entity_poly.type
_entity_poly.pdbx_seq_one_letter_code
_entity_poly.pdbx_strand_id
1 'polypeptide(L)'
;IIMLPEHIGMVFLSATTPNHLEFSDWIGRTKKQKIHVISTYKRPVPLQHFLYAGKELFKLFDATTGYLPNAHGAAKAKLAPASKASGRGGRAVPRGGGSSANARSIRTSGGDQGEWTKLINILKDKTLLPVVVFAFSKRLCEESANKLSKLDLSSPSERSEIHLFLEASVQRLQGSDRELPQVLAMKEMLKRGIGVHHGGLLPILKEMV
;
A
#
# COMPACT_ATOMS: atom_id res chain seq x y z
N ILE A 1 -22.15 -4.17 23.77
CA ILE A 1 -22.02 -5.47 24.47
C ILE A 1 -22.74 -5.43 25.82
N ILE A 2 -22.26 -4.70 26.84
CA ILE A 2 -22.83 -4.70 28.21
C ILE A 2 -24.34 -4.44 28.25
N MET A 3 -24.85 -3.48 27.48
CA MET A 3 -26.28 -3.12 27.48
C MET A 3 -27.19 -4.00 26.62
N LEU A 4 -26.66 -5.00 25.91
CA LEU A 4 -27.47 -5.88 25.06
C LEU A 4 -28.47 -6.72 25.91
N PRO A 5 -29.74 -6.84 25.51
CA PRO A 5 -30.70 -7.74 26.15
C PRO A 5 -30.26 -9.20 26.13
N GLU A 6 -30.73 -10.01 27.09
CA GLU A 6 -30.30 -11.40 27.27
C GLU A 6 -30.69 -12.35 26.13
N HIS A 7 -31.77 -12.06 25.41
CA HIS A 7 -32.26 -12.92 24.32
C HIS A 7 -31.48 -12.75 23.00
N ILE A 8 -30.55 -11.79 22.93
CA ILE A 8 -29.76 -11.52 21.72
C ILE A 8 -28.54 -12.44 21.68
N GLY A 9 -28.47 -13.29 20.65
CA GLY A 9 -27.26 -14.05 20.33
C GLY A 9 -26.16 -13.15 19.78
N MET A 10 -24.91 -13.43 20.16
CA MET A 10 -23.74 -12.64 19.73
C MET A 10 -22.82 -13.49 18.86
N VAL A 11 -22.38 -12.92 17.74
CA VAL A 11 -21.33 -13.47 16.88
C VAL A 11 -20.24 -12.43 16.74
N PHE A 12 -19.01 -12.78 17.11
CA PHE A 12 -17.85 -11.89 17.07
C PHE A 12 -16.89 -12.33 15.98
N LEU A 13 -16.47 -11.38 15.15
CA LEU A 13 -15.46 -11.58 14.11
C LEU A 13 -14.29 -10.64 14.39
N SER A 14 -13.08 -11.19 14.44
CA SER A 14 -11.85 -10.43 14.69
C SER A 14 -10.70 -11.01 13.86
N ALA A 15 -9.72 -10.18 13.54
CA ALA A 15 -8.41 -10.65 13.13
C ALA A 15 -7.70 -11.36 14.31
N THR A 16 -6.61 -12.06 14.02
CA THR A 16 -5.82 -12.78 15.02
C THR A 16 -5.27 -11.83 16.08
N THR A 17 -5.68 -12.01 17.33
CA THR A 17 -5.15 -11.29 18.49
C THR A 17 -4.66 -12.28 19.55
N PRO A 18 -3.59 -11.97 20.30
CA PRO A 18 -3.07 -12.89 21.32
C PRO A 18 -3.98 -13.02 22.55
N ASN A 19 -4.84 -12.03 22.82
CA ASN A 19 -5.66 -11.94 24.03
C ASN A 19 -7.14 -12.34 23.83
N HIS A 20 -7.46 -13.07 22.76
CA HIS A 20 -8.85 -13.40 22.39
C HIS A 20 -9.59 -14.25 23.45
N LEU A 21 -8.88 -15.10 24.21
CA LEU A 21 -9.46 -15.90 25.29
C LEU A 21 -9.93 -15.04 26.47
N GLU A 22 -9.08 -14.11 26.93
CA GLU A 22 -9.41 -13.21 28.03
C GLU A 22 -10.63 -12.35 27.71
N PHE A 23 -10.67 -11.79 26.49
CA PHE A 23 -11.80 -11.00 26.03
C PHE A 23 -13.09 -11.82 25.96
N SER A 24 -13.02 -13.04 25.42
CA SER A 24 -14.18 -13.93 25.30
C SER A 24 -14.71 -14.37 26.67
N ASP A 25 -13.81 -14.68 27.61
CA ASP A 25 -14.18 -15.06 28.97
C ASP A 25 -14.83 -13.90 29.74
N TRP A 26 -14.32 -12.68 29.57
CA TRP A 26 -14.95 -11.48 30.13
C TRP A 26 -16.38 -11.28 29.60
N ILE A 27 -16.63 -11.45 28.30
CA ILE A 27 -17.99 -11.34 27.73
C ILE A 27 -18.88 -12.46 28.29
N GLY A 28 -18.39 -13.70 28.33
CA GLY A 28 -19.15 -14.85 28.81
C GLY A 28 -19.60 -14.68 30.26
N ARG A 29 -18.70 -14.21 31.13
CA ARG A 29 -19.01 -13.87 32.53
C ARG A 29 -19.99 -12.70 32.64
N THR A 30 -19.77 -11.64 31.88
CA THR A 30 -20.63 -10.43 31.92
C THR A 30 -22.05 -10.72 31.43
N LYS A 31 -22.20 -11.60 30.44
CA LYS A 31 -23.49 -11.95 29.81
C LYS A 31 -24.12 -13.22 30.33
N LYS A 32 -23.43 -13.96 31.20
CA LYS A 32 -23.86 -15.28 31.68
C LYS A 32 -24.26 -16.21 30.51
N GLN A 33 -23.53 -16.08 29.40
CA GLN A 33 -23.76 -16.83 28.17
C GLN A 33 -22.49 -17.61 27.81
N LYS A 34 -22.68 -18.82 27.28
CA LYS A 34 -21.56 -19.64 26.81
C LYS A 34 -20.99 -19.04 25.53
N ILE A 35 -19.67 -18.83 25.50
CA ILE A 35 -18.97 -18.33 24.32
C ILE A 35 -18.02 -19.42 23.82
N HIS A 36 -18.10 -19.68 22.52
CA HIS A 36 -17.24 -20.62 21.82
C HIS A 36 -16.17 -19.84 21.06
N VAL A 37 -14.92 -20.06 21.42
CA VAL A 37 -13.77 -19.45 20.75
C VAL A 37 -13.28 -20.40 19.67
N ILE A 38 -13.28 -19.92 18.43
CA ILE A 38 -12.79 -20.66 17.26
C ILE A 38 -11.69 -19.82 16.62
N SER A 39 -10.50 -20.39 16.49
CA SER A 39 -9.31 -19.68 15.98
C SER A 39 -8.64 -20.44 14.85
N THR A 40 -8.09 -19.72 13.88
CA THR A 40 -7.23 -20.26 12.82
C THR A 40 -5.94 -19.45 12.74
N TYR A 41 -4.79 -20.09 12.96
CA TYR A 41 -3.47 -19.42 12.97
C TYR A 41 -2.76 -19.44 11.62
N LYS A 42 -3.27 -20.19 10.64
CA LYS A 42 -2.73 -20.27 9.29
C LYS A 42 -3.55 -19.40 8.33
N ARG A 43 -2.87 -18.65 7.46
CA ARG A 43 -3.56 -17.93 6.38
C ARG A 43 -3.99 -18.95 5.30
N PRO A 44 -5.22 -18.86 4.76
CA PRO A 44 -5.63 -19.70 3.63
C PRO A 44 -4.75 -19.51 2.39
N VAL A 45 -4.30 -18.27 2.14
CA VAL A 45 -3.34 -17.94 1.09
C VAL A 45 -1.99 -17.57 1.74
N PRO A 46 -0.93 -18.37 1.54
CA PRO A 46 0.40 -18.07 2.07
C PRO A 46 0.96 -16.78 1.45
N LEU A 47 1.72 -16.01 2.24
CA LEU A 47 2.39 -14.80 1.74
C LEU A 47 3.86 -15.05 1.43
N GLN A 48 4.34 -14.26 0.47
CA GLN A 48 5.76 -14.05 0.22
C GLN A 48 6.05 -12.56 0.41
N HIS A 49 7.16 -12.23 1.07
CA HIS A 49 7.57 -10.83 1.24
C HIS A 49 8.75 -10.54 0.34
N PHE A 50 8.66 -9.46 -0.43
CA PHE A 50 9.71 -9.00 -1.31
C PHE A 50 10.21 -7.62 -0.87
N LEU A 51 11.47 -7.35 -1.13
CA LEU A 51 12.07 -6.03 -1.03
C LEU A 51 12.44 -5.55 -2.44
N TYR A 52 11.93 -4.38 -2.82
CA TYR A 52 12.34 -3.70 -4.04
C TYR A 52 13.59 -2.87 -3.75
N ALA A 53 14.72 -3.22 -4.37
CA ALA A 53 16.01 -2.60 -4.14
C ALA A 53 16.83 -2.58 -5.44
N GLY A 54 17.51 -1.47 -5.74
CA GLY A 54 18.35 -1.39 -6.94
C GLY A 54 17.60 -1.70 -8.24
N LYS A 55 16.30 -1.41 -8.31
CA LYS A 55 15.39 -1.72 -9.43
C LYS A 55 15.13 -3.22 -9.65
N GLU A 56 15.30 -4.05 -8.63
CA GLU A 56 15.09 -5.51 -8.63
C GLU A 56 14.22 -5.93 -7.41
N LEU A 57 13.55 -7.07 -7.50
CA LEU A 57 12.76 -7.64 -6.40
C LEU A 57 13.52 -8.80 -5.73
N PHE A 58 13.68 -8.73 -4.42
CA PHE A 58 14.34 -9.76 -3.61
C PHE A 58 13.33 -10.44 -2.68
N LYS A 59 13.10 -11.75 -2.83
CA LYS A 59 12.23 -12.51 -1.93
C LYS A 59 12.92 -12.69 -0.57
N LEU A 60 12.41 -12.03 0.46
CA LEU A 60 12.96 -12.07 1.82
C LEU A 60 12.31 -13.13 2.71
N PHE A 61 11.05 -13.48 2.43
CA PHE A 61 10.29 -14.43 3.22
C PHE A 61 9.36 -15.23 2.31
N ASP A 62 9.22 -16.51 2.62
CA ASP A 62 8.24 -17.42 2.01
C ASP A 62 7.52 -18.15 3.14
N ALA A 63 6.19 -18.21 3.12
CA ALA A 63 5.44 -18.89 4.18
C ALA A 63 5.81 -20.38 4.33
N THR A 64 6.39 -21.00 3.30
CA THR A 64 6.80 -22.42 3.31
C THR A 64 8.20 -22.60 3.88
N THR A 65 9.15 -21.76 3.47
CA THR A 65 10.58 -21.92 3.82
C THR A 65 11.07 -20.95 4.89
N GLY A 66 10.24 -19.99 5.30
CA GLY A 66 10.59 -18.97 6.29
C GLY A 66 11.45 -17.84 5.72
N TYR A 67 12.26 -17.24 6.58
CA TYR A 67 13.10 -16.08 6.26
C TYR A 67 14.35 -16.48 5.48
N LEU A 68 14.71 -15.68 4.47
CA LEU A 68 15.82 -15.93 3.54
C LEU A 68 16.96 -14.91 3.75
N PRO A 69 17.95 -15.20 4.61
CA PRO A 69 18.99 -14.23 5.00
C PRO A 69 19.89 -13.81 3.82
N ASN A 70 20.17 -14.73 2.89
CA ASN A 70 21.02 -14.44 1.73
C ASN A 70 20.40 -13.39 0.81
N ALA A 71 19.08 -13.45 0.60
CA ALA A 71 18.34 -12.49 -0.22
C ALA A 71 18.32 -11.10 0.43
N HIS A 72 18.21 -11.04 1.75
CA HIS A 72 18.29 -9.78 2.50
C HIS A 72 19.67 -9.13 2.38
N GLY A 73 20.75 -9.91 2.50
CA GLY A 73 22.12 -9.42 2.29
C GLY A 73 22.34 -8.84 0.89
N ALA A 74 21.86 -9.53 -0.14
CA ALA A 74 21.94 -9.07 -1.53
C ALA A 74 21.17 -7.76 -1.76
N ALA A 75 19.94 -7.65 -1.23
CA ALA A 75 19.14 -6.44 -1.34
C ALA A 75 19.80 -5.23 -0.65
N LYS A 76 20.39 -5.45 0.54
CA LYS A 76 21.12 -4.41 1.28
C LYS A 76 22.32 -3.89 0.48
N ALA A 77 23.07 -4.78 -0.18
CA ALA A 77 24.20 -4.38 -1.01
C ALA A 77 23.79 -3.48 -2.19
N LYS A 78 22.59 -3.69 -2.75
CA LYS A 78 22.04 -2.85 -3.84
C LYS A 78 21.55 -1.47 -3.38
N LEU A 79 21.18 -1.33 -2.11
CA LEU A 79 20.77 -0.06 -1.51
C LEU A 79 21.95 0.74 -0.92
N ALA A 80 23.10 0.09 -0.72
CA ALA A 80 24.29 0.78 -0.25
C ALA A 80 24.68 1.85 -1.28
N PRO A 81 24.93 3.11 -0.86
CA PRO A 81 25.46 4.11 -1.77
C PRO A 81 26.77 3.54 -2.33
N ALA A 82 26.94 3.59 -3.66
CA ALA A 82 28.18 3.19 -4.29
C ALA A 82 29.31 3.93 -3.56
N SER A 83 30.05 3.22 -2.71
CA SER A 83 31.21 3.78 -2.05
C SER A 83 32.10 4.19 -3.21
N LYS A 84 32.27 5.50 -3.41
CA LYS A 84 33.31 5.99 -4.31
C LYS A 84 34.57 5.28 -3.86
N ALA A 85 35.06 4.36 -4.68
CA ALA A 85 36.40 3.83 -4.54
C ALA A 85 37.33 5.02 -4.79
N SER A 86 37.55 5.83 -3.75
CA SER A 86 38.58 6.85 -3.76
C SER A 86 39.88 6.09 -3.83
N GLY A 87 40.52 6.18 -4.99
CA GLY A 87 41.86 5.66 -5.22
C GLY A 87 42.78 6.05 -4.07
N ARG A 88 43.60 5.08 -3.66
CA ARG A 88 44.79 5.31 -2.84
C ARG A 88 45.60 6.46 -3.42
N GLY A 89 45.82 7.51 -2.61
CA GLY A 89 46.86 8.49 -2.86
C GLY A 89 46.48 9.91 -2.43
N GLY A 90 47.00 10.37 -1.29
CA GLY A 90 46.98 11.79 -0.94
C GLY A 90 46.69 12.07 0.53
N ARG A 91 47.75 12.33 1.29
CA ARG A 91 47.75 12.73 2.70
C ARG A 91 47.44 14.24 2.78
N ALA A 92 46.36 14.63 3.46
CA ALA A 92 46.17 16.01 3.92
C ALA A 92 45.12 16.12 5.05
N VAL A 93 45.53 16.73 6.16
CA VAL A 93 44.73 17.37 7.23
C VAL A 93 45.30 18.81 7.27
N PRO A 94 44.59 19.92 7.61
CA PRO A 94 43.43 20.02 8.52
C PRO A 94 42.33 21.07 8.16
N ARG A 95 41.31 21.14 9.05
CA ARG A 95 40.65 22.36 9.57
C ARG A 95 39.21 22.71 9.08
N GLY A 96 38.28 22.63 10.04
CA GLY A 96 37.39 23.75 10.41
C GLY A 96 36.07 23.94 9.67
N GLY A 97 34.97 23.65 10.37
CA GLY A 97 33.76 24.48 10.37
C GLY A 97 32.83 24.44 9.15
N GLY A 98 31.61 23.95 9.37
CA GLY A 98 30.45 24.38 8.60
C GLY A 98 29.71 23.27 7.85
N SER A 99 28.43 23.16 8.17
CA SER A 99 27.39 22.43 7.45
C SER A 99 27.51 20.90 7.41
N SER A 100 26.93 20.31 8.47
CA SER A 100 26.14 19.09 8.37
C SER A 100 24.95 19.32 7.41
N ALA A 101 25.23 19.46 6.12
CA ALA A 101 24.24 19.58 5.04
C ALA A 101 24.11 18.29 4.22
N ASN A 102 24.73 17.21 4.69
CA ASN A 102 24.71 15.90 4.04
C ASN A 102 23.97 14.81 4.83
N ALA A 103 23.35 15.15 5.96
CA ALA A 103 22.16 14.46 6.44
C ALA A 103 20.93 14.93 5.65
N ARG A 104 21.08 15.08 4.32
CA ARG A 104 20.03 15.47 3.39
C ARG A 104 19.09 14.29 3.23
N SER A 105 18.28 14.16 4.27
CA SER A 105 17.00 13.50 4.33
C SER A 105 16.92 12.16 3.59
N ILE A 106 16.75 11.11 4.39
CA ILE A 106 15.69 10.13 4.13
C ILE A 106 14.35 10.91 4.17
N ARG A 107 14.16 11.84 3.24
CA ARG A 107 12.84 12.31 2.87
C ARG A 107 12.24 11.06 2.25
N THR A 108 11.05 10.73 2.67
CA THR A 108 10.11 9.83 2.01
C THR A 108 9.84 10.36 0.60
N SER A 109 10.87 10.40 -0.24
CA SER A 109 10.82 10.65 -1.66
C SER A 109 10.12 9.42 -2.19
N GLY A 110 8.79 9.49 -2.35
CA GLY A 110 7.98 8.38 -2.81
C GLY A 110 8.24 8.09 -4.28
N GLY A 111 9.47 7.69 -4.61
CA GLY A 111 10.02 7.41 -5.95
C GLY A 111 10.02 8.60 -6.90
N ASP A 112 10.89 8.58 -7.90
CA ASP A 112 10.68 9.39 -9.10
C ASP A 112 9.70 8.70 -10.08
N GLN A 113 9.32 9.38 -11.16
CA GLN A 113 8.40 8.82 -12.16
C GLN A 113 8.97 7.56 -12.85
N GLY A 114 10.27 7.52 -13.10
CA GLY A 114 10.93 6.39 -13.76
C GLY A 114 10.96 5.15 -12.87
N GLU A 115 11.15 5.34 -11.57
CA GLU A 115 11.17 4.28 -10.57
C GLU A 115 9.78 3.63 -10.41
N TRP A 116 8.72 4.44 -10.31
CA TRP A 116 7.34 3.93 -10.32
C TRP A 116 7.02 3.14 -11.58
N THR A 117 7.31 3.70 -12.74
CA THR A 117 7.04 3.05 -14.03
C THR A 117 7.77 1.71 -14.13
N LYS A 118 9.04 1.67 -13.71
CA LYS A 118 9.82 0.44 -13.72
C LYS A 118 9.29 -0.60 -12.74
N LEU A 119 8.89 -0.20 -11.54
CA LEU A 119 8.28 -1.10 -10.56
C LEU A 119 6.99 -1.72 -11.11
N ILE A 120 6.07 -0.90 -11.64
CA ILE A 120 4.81 -1.42 -12.18
C ILE A 120 5.04 -2.35 -13.37
N ASN A 121 5.98 -2.04 -14.27
CA ASN A 121 6.32 -2.93 -15.37
C ASN A 121 6.88 -4.27 -14.88
N ILE A 122 7.78 -4.27 -13.88
CA ILE A 122 8.29 -5.51 -13.28
C ILE A 122 7.14 -6.35 -12.69
N LEU A 123 6.17 -5.73 -12.03
CA LEU A 123 5.01 -6.42 -11.49
C LEU A 123 4.10 -6.95 -12.60
N LYS A 124 3.89 -6.18 -13.68
CA LYS A 124 3.13 -6.59 -14.85
C LYS A 124 3.75 -7.81 -15.54
N ASP A 125 5.05 -7.77 -15.81
CA ASP A 125 5.79 -8.84 -16.47
C ASP A 125 5.80 -10.13 -15.65
N LYS A 126 5.75 -10.01 -14.32
CA LYS A 126 5.64 -11.14 -13.37
C LYS A 126 4.20 -11.57 -13.11
N THR A 127 3.21 -11.00 -13.78
CA THR A 127 1.78 -11.27 -13.55
C THR A 127 1.34 -11.05 -12.09
N LEU A 128 1.90 -10.04 -11.44
CA LEU A 128 1.63 -9.65 -10.05
C LEU A 128 0.71 -8.42 -9.93
N LEU A 129 0.04 -8.03 -11.01
CA LEU A 129 -1.05 -7.06 -10.97
C LEU A 129 -2.38 -7.78 -10.70
N PRO A 130 -3.34 -7.14 -10.00
CA PRO A 130 -3.32 -5.77 -9.49
C PRO A 130 -2.41 -5.58 -8.26
N VAL A 131 -2.00 -4.33 -7.99
CA VAL A 131 -1.18 -3.97 -6.83
C VAL A 131 -1.83 -2.85 -6.03
N VAL A 132 -1.84 -3.00 -4.70
CA VAL A 132 -2.25 -1.96 -3.76
C VAL A 132 -1.01 -1.34 -3.12
N VAL A 133 -0.87 -0.02 -3.26
CA VAL A 133 0.24 0.74 -2.69
C VAL A 133 -0.25 1.50 -1.46
N PHE A 134 0.32 1.19 -0.30
CA PHE A 134 0.03 1.93 0.92
C PHE A 134 0.97 3.13 1.05
N ALA A 135 0.39 4.34 1.04
CA ALA A 135 1.07 5.58 1.37
C ALA A 135 0.35 6.27 2.53
N PHE A 136 1.12 6.72 3.52
CA PHE A 136 0.57 7.28 4.77
C PHE A 136 0.35 8.79 4.72
N SER A 137 0.04 9.34 3.54
CA SER A 137 -0.27 10.76 3.34
C SER A 137 -1.21 10.90 2.14
N LYS A 138 -2.32 11.62 2.32
CA LYS A 138 -3.30 11.91 1.24
C LYS A 138 -2.60 12.50 0.02
N ARG A 139 -1.74 13.51 0.26
CA ARG A 139 -0.92 14.16 -0.77
C ARG A 139 0.01 13.17 -1.46
N LEU A 140 0.64 12.27 -0.72
CA LEU A 140 1.57 11.31 -1.31
C LEU A 140 0.84 10.29 -2.20
N CYS A 141 -0.39 9.88 -1.85
CA CYS A 141 -1.21 9.02 -2.71
C CYS A 141 -1.46 9.67 -4.07
N GLU A 142 -1.95 10.91 -4.07
CA GLU A 142 -2.23 11.67 -5.30
C GLU A 142 -0.95 11.94 -6.11
N GLU A 143 0.14 12.39 -5.47
CA GLU A 143 1.42 12.63 -6.14
C GLU A 143 2.00 11.35 -6.77
N SER A 144 1.88 10.21 -6.09
CA SER A 144 2.38 8.93 -6.60
C SER A 144 1.56 8.44 -7.79
N ALA A 145 0.22 8.58 -7.75
CA ALA A 145 -0.64 8.27 -8.88
C ALA A 145 -0.38 9.19 -10.08
N ASN A 146 -0.14 10.48 -9.86
CA ASN A 146 0.18 11.44 -10.92
C ASN A 146 1.50 11.15 -11.63
N LYS A 147 2.50 10.57 -10.92
CA LYS A 147 3.75 10.08 -11.55
C LYS A 147 3.49 8.99 -12.58
N LEU A 148 2.41 8.20 -12.41
CA LEU A 148 2.01 7.16 -13.34
C LEU A 148 1.12 7.69 -14.49
N SER A 149 0.98 9.00 -14.67
CA SER A 149 0.12 9.65 -15.68
C SER A 149 0.28 9.13 -17.12
N LYS A 150 1.48 8.66 -17.49
CA LYS A 150 1.80 8.14 -18.83
C LYS A 150 1.51 6.65 -19.01
N LEU A 151 1.15 5.96 -17.93
CA LEU A 151 0.90 4.53 -17.93
C LEU A 151 -0.59 4.24 -18.07
N ASP A 152 -0.88 3.28 -18.92
CA ASP A 152 -2.21 2.74 -19.17
C ASP A 152 -2.21 1.25 -18.86
N LEU A 153 -2.96 0.86 -17.85
CA LEU A 153 -3.09 -0.53 -17.41
C LEU A 153 -4.37 -1.19 -17.92
N SER A 154 -5.29 -0.40 -18.49
CA SER A 154 -6.56 -0.89 -19.02
C SER A 154 -6.50 -1.00 -20.55
N SER A 155 -7.07 -2.08 -21.07
CA SER A 155 -7.33 -2.26 -22.49
C SER A 155 -8.42 -1.28 -22.99
N PRO A 156 -8.54 -1.06 -24.31
CA PRO A 156 -9.59 -0.20 -24.86
C PRO A 156 -11.02 -0.66 -24.52
N SER A 157 -11.27 -1.97 -24.43
CA SER A 157 -12.56 -2.52 -24.02
C SER A 157 -12.85 -2.24 -22.55
N GLU A 158 -11.91 -2.56 -21.66
CA GLU A 158 -12.03 -2.27 -20.22
C GLU A 158 -12.24 -0.77 -19.96
N ARG A 159 -11.51 0.09 -20.69
CA ARG A 159 -11.69 1.54 -20.59
C ARG A 159 -13.10 1.98 -20.94
N SER A 160 -13.71 1.37 -21.95
CA SER A 160 -15.06 1.69 -22.37
C SER A 160 -16.07 1.27 -21.30
N GLU A 161 -15.92 0.08 -20.73
CA GLU A 161 -16.74 -0.40 -19.62
C GLU A 161 -16.59 0.47 -18.37
N ILE A 162 -15.36 0.80 -17.99
CA ILE A 162 -15.06 1.73 -16.88
C ILE A 162 -15.73 3.07 -17.15
N HIS A 163 -15.59 3.64 -18.35
CA HIS A 163 -16.23 4.91 -18.69
C HIS A 163 -17.76 4.87 -18.49
N LEU A 164 -18.44 3.84 -19.02
CA LEU A 164 -19.89 3.69 -18.86
C LEU A 164 -20.29 3.60 -17.38
N PHE A 165 -19.56 2.82 -16.58
CA PHE A 165 -19.78 2.72 -15.14
C PHE A 165 -19.59 4.06 -14.41
N LEU A 166 -18.51 4.78 -14.75
CA LEU A 166 -18.22 6.09 -14.15
C LEU A 166 -19.29 7.11 -14.48
N GLU A 167 -19.72 7.21 -15.75
CA GLU A 167 -20.79 8.13 -16.17
C GLU A 167 -22.11 7.80 -15.45
N ALA A 168 -22.51 6.53 -15.43
CA ALA A 168 -23.72 6.11 -14.71
C ALA A 168 -23.64 6.44 -13.21
N SER A 169 -22.46 6.29 -12.60
CA SER A 169 -22.26 6.55 -11.18
C SER A 169 -22.37 8.05 -10.84
N VAL A 170 -21.74 8.93 -11.63
CA VAL A 170 -21.71 10.38 -11.39
C VAL A 170 -23.00 11.08 -11.81
N GLN A 171 -23.88 10.44 -12.60
CA GLN A 171 -25.21 10.98 -12.92
C GLN A 171 -26.06 11.26 -11.66
N ARG A 172 -25.76 10.60 -10.54
CA ARG A 172 -26.42 10.85 -9.24
C ARG A 172 -26.05 12.21 -8.62
N LEU A 173 -24.96 12.84 -9.06
CA LEU A 173 -24.53 14.16 -8.60
C LEU A 173 -25.29 15.27 -9.35
N GLN A 174 -25.50 16.41 -8.68
CA GLN A 174 -26.07 17.61 -9.29
C GLN A 174 -25.07 18.25 -10.26
N GLY A 175 -25.55 19.03 -11.24
CA GLY A 175 -24.76 19.47 -12.40
C GLY A 175 -23.35 19.96 -12.08
N SER A 176 -23.20 20.95 -11.19
CA SER A 176 -21.88 21.50 -10.81
C SER A 176 -20.98 20.51 -10.06
N ASP A 177 -21.57 19.55 -9.33
CA ASP A 177 -20.80 18.57 -8.56
C ASP A 177 -20.09 17.56 -9.46
N ARG A 178 -20.62 17.32 -10.67
CA ARG A 178 -19.99 16.46 -11.68
C ARG A 178 -18.70 17.05 -12.24
N GLU A 179 -18.60 18.38 -12.24
CA GLU A 179 -17.46 19.14 -12.76
C GLU A 179 -16.40 19.43 -11.69
N LEU A 180 -16.56 18.91 -10.47
CA LEU A 180 -15.57 19.08 -9.41
C LEU A 180 -14.21 18.52 -9.86
N PRO A 181 -13.09 19.24 -9.62
CA PRO A 181 -11.76 18.79 -10.05
C PRO A 181 -11.40 17.38 -9.56
N GLN A 182 -11.84 16.99 -8.36
CA GLN A 182 -11.60 15.66 -7.81
C GLN A 182 -12.35 14.56 -8.59
N VAL A 183 -13.56 14.84 -9.06
CA VAL A 183 -14.37 13.90 -9.87
C VAL A 183 -13.71 13.71 -11.23
N LEU A 184 -13.35 14.81 -11.91
CA LEU A 184 -12.70 14.76 -13.21
C LEU A 184 -11.34 14.05 -13.15
N ALA A 185 -10.51 14.37 -12.17
CA ALA A 185 -9.21 13.72 -11.97
C ALA A 185 -9.37 12.22 -11.70
N MET A 186 -10.33 11.82 -10.86
CA MET A 186 -10.59 10.40 -10.57
C MET A 186 -11.06 9.64 -11.81
N LYS A 187 -11.97 10.21 -12.61
CA LYS A 187 -12.46 9.59 -13.85
C LYS A 187 -11.32 9.28 -14.82
N GLU A 188 -10.41 10.23 -15.01
CA GLU A 188 -9.26 10.06 -15.89
C GLU A 188 -8.22 9.06 -15.37
N MET A 189 -8.00 9.01 -14.05
CA MET A 189 -7.15 7.97 -13.45
C MET A 189 -7.77 6.58 -13.63
N LEU A 190 -9.05 6.41 -13.28
CA LEU A 190 -9.72 5.11 -13.29
C LEU A 190 -9.82 4.52 -14.70
N LYS A 191 -10.06 5.34 -15.72
CA LYS A 191 -10.05 4.90 -17.14
C LYS A 191 -8.71 4.29 -17.60
N ARG A 192 -7.62 4.60 -16.90
CA ARG A 192 -6.27 4.05 -17.15
C ARG A 192 -5.92 2.86 -16.24
N GLY A 193 -6.87 2.42 -15.40
CA GLY A 193 -6.66 1.34 -14.44
C GLY A 193 -5.84 1.74 -13.21
N ILE A 194 -5.81 3.04 -12.88
CA ILE A 194 -5.11 3.57 -11.69
C ILE A 194 -6.13 4.33 -10.84
N GLY A 195 -6.10 4.15 -9.52
CA GLY A 195 -6.97 4.86 -8.59
C GLY A 195 -6.24 5.27 -7.33
N VAL A 196 -6.81 6.22 -6.59
CA VAL A 196 -6.35 6.57 -5.24
C VAL A 196 -7.50 6.38 -4.25
N HIS A 197 -7.17 5.95 -3.04
CA HIS A 197 -8.17 5.80 -1.98
C HIS A 197 -7.62 6.40 -0.66
N HIS A 198 -8.28 7.44 -0.15
CA HIS A 198 -7.97 8.04 1.14
C HIS A 198 -9.19 8.79 1.71
N GLY A 199 -9.17 9.07 3.01
CA GLY A 199 -10.28 9.77 3.71
C GLY A 199 -10.47 11.25 3.33
N GLY A 200 -9.84 11.75 2.26
CA GLY A 200 -10.10 13.09 1.70
C GLY A 200 -10.96 13.08 0.44
N LEU A 201 -11.30 11.91 -0.07
CA LEU A 201 -12.15 11.74 -1.24
C LEU A 201 -13.63 11.86 -0.86
N LEU A 202 -14.42 12.41 -1.79
CA LEU A 202 -15.89 12.39 -1.70
C LEU A 202 -16.39 10.95 -1.50
N PRO A 203 -17.44 10.72 -0.68
CA PRO A 203 -17.99 9.39 -0.43
C PRO A 203 -18.26 8.59 -1.71
N ILE A 204 -18.92 9.20 -2.70
CA ILE A 204 -19.22 8.56 -3.98
C ILE A 204 -17.95 8.09 -4.72
N LEU A 205 -16.85 8.85 -4.64
CA LEU A 205 -15.60 8.46 -5.31
C LEU A 205 -14.92 7.30 -4.58
N LYS A 206 -15.04 7.23 -3.25
CA LYS A 206 -14.51 6.09 -2.47
C LYS A 206 -15.29 4.81 -2.74
N GLU A 207 -16.58 4.91 -3.03
CA GLU A 207 -17.40 3.75 -3.39
C GLU A 207 -17.16 3.27 -4.82
N MET A 208 -16.66 4.17 -5.69
CA MET A 208 -16.35 3.85 -7.09
C MET A 208 -14.97 3.22 -7.28
N VAL A 209 -14.00 3.55 -6.43
CA VAL A 209 -12.62 3.03 -6.44
C VAL A 209 -12.55 1.71 -5.69
#